data_AF-A0A1B3NC97-F1
#
_entry.id   AF-A0A1B3NC97-F1
#
_cell.length_a   1.000
_cell.length_b   1.000
_cell.length_c   1.000
_cell.angle_alpha   90.00
_cell.angle_beta   90.00
_cell.angle_gamma   90.00
#
_symmetry.space_group_name_H-M   'P 1'
#
loop_
_entity.id
_entity.type
_entity.pdbx_description
1 polymer ?
#
loop_
_entity_poly.entity_id
_entity_poly.type
_entity_poly.pdbx_seq_one_letter_code
_entity_poly.pdbx_strand_id
1 'polypeptide(L)'
;MTNFTDLGTVRIYDAGEGLDVFSPRFDTKTRETLRALKAFFDPTRKSWRVMPRYTRCTKEDVIAKIGASLAADAPEAWPEKAVEFSRIKATTRRFLLSIAVGGMRIELPRGHRHEWTLDAMAKEKAIEKDGVSWLIPARLCQTQKVMSIIRDIVEDDRKALEQAFGYLDGFVMKGPLNLADEEIAEFGLDRGDNSVIFAEPSFVKKADGSIPNEPVDVYPMRVFDFRRSETECTVKLSFICGVDAWKLVRRRQAGLPDSSFRAIGSRQCGLGWSRRRS
;
A
#
# COMPACT_ATOMS: atom_id res chain seq x y z
N MET A 1 -13.06 3.73 -7.33
CA MET A 1 -11.90 4.63 -7.47
C MET A 1 -11.56 5.14 -6.08
N THR A 2 -10.29 5.21 -5.71
CA THR A 2 -9.89 5.72 -4.39
C THR A 2 -10.21 7.22 -4.31
N ASN A 3 -11.14 7.59 -3.42
CA ASN A 3 -11.53 8.97 -3.10
C ASN A 3 -10.42 9.72 -2.32
N PHE A 4 -9.16 9.46 -2.65
CA PHE A 4 -8.01 9.82 -1.84
C PHE A 4 -6.75 9.97 -2.70
N THR A 5 -6.01 11.05 -2.49
CA THR A 5 -4.69 11.29 -3.09
C THR A 5 -3.66 11.46 -1.98
N ASP A 6 -2.60 10.65 -2.04
CA ASP A 6 -1.48 10.70 -1.11
C ASP A 6 -0.28 11.39 -1.75
N LEU A 7 0.10 12.55 -1.21
CA LEU A 7 1.29 13.31 -1.60
C LEU A 7 2.42 13.14 -0.56
N GLY A 8 2.36 12.07 0.23
CA GLY A 8 3.35 11.68 1.23
C GLY A 8 3.00 12.31 2.56
N THR A 9 3.39 13.57 2.75
CA THR A 9 3.09 14.33 3.96
C THR A 9 1.73 15.02 3.91
N VAL A 10 1.23 15.31 2.70
CA VAL A 10 -0.08 15.92 2.45
C VAL A 10 -1.04 14.87 1.90
N ARG A 11 -2.28 14.88 2.39
CA ARG A 11 -3.33 13.91 2.05
C ARG A 11 -4.60 14.65 1.65
N ILE A 12 -5.22 14.25 0.55
CA ILE A 12 -6.42 14.89 0.01
C ILE A 12 -7.52 13.84 -0.08
N TYR A 13 -8.65 14.06 0.58
CA TYR A 13 -9.81 13.17 0.54
C TYR A 13 -10.97 13.86 -0.18
N ASP A 14 -11.63 13.11 -1.05
CA ASP A 14 -12.86 13.56 -1.70
C ASP A 14 -14.06 13.33 -0.78
N ALA A 15 -14.62 14.43 -0.28
CA ALA A 15 -15.77 14.44 0.63
C ALA A 15 -17.09 14.71 -0.12
N GLY A 16 -17.15 14.43 -1.42
CA GLY A 16 -18.32 14.63 -2.27
C GLY A 16 -18.45 16.08 -2.72
N GLU A 17 -18.88 16.97 -1.82
CA GLU A 17 -19.09 18.39 -2.10
C GLU A 17 -17.81 19.23 -2.11
N GLY A 18 -16.69 18.66 -1.66
CA GLY A 18 -15.40 19.33 -1.57
C GLY A 18 -14.25 18.37 -1.29
N LEU A 19 -13.07 18.95 -1.05
CA LEU A 19 -11.85 18.23 -0.75
C LEU A 19 -11.37 18.56 0.67
N ASP A 20 -11.13 17.52 1.47
CA ASP A 20 -10.51 17.63 2.78
C ASP A 20 -8.99 17.41 2.63
N VAL A 21 -8.21 18.48 2.86
CA VAL A 21 -6.76 18.51 2.71
C VAL A 21 -6.08 18.53 4.08
N PHE A 22 -5.37 17.46 4.40
CA PHE A 22 -4.53 17.35 5.59
C PHE A 22 -3.12 17.77 5.24
N SER A 23 -2.63 18.84 5.85
CA SER A 23 -1.29 19.40 5.61
C SER A 23 -0.58 19.64 6.95
N PRO A 24 0.69 19.21 7.08
CA PRO A 24 1.45 19.37 8.31
C PRO A 24 1.69 20.85 8.63
N ARG A 25 2.03 21.13 9.89
CA ARG A 25 2.34 22.46 10.44
C ARG A 25 3.60 23.06 9.86
N PHE A 26 4.59 22.23 9.54
CA PHE A 26 5.85 22.71 8.95
C PHE A 26 5.69 23.19 7.50
N ASP A 27 4.60 22.83 6.81
CA ASP A 27 4.37 23.14 5.40
C ASP A 27 3.57 24.44 5.24
N THR A 28 4.27 25.56 5.35
CA THR A 28 3.67 26.90 5.25
C THR A 28 3.26 27.23 3.82
N LYS A 29 4.02 26.80 2.81
CA LYS A 29 3.73 27.07 1.39
C LYS A 29 2.45 26.40 0.92
N THR A 30 2.21 25.13 1.28
CA THR A 30 0.94 24.48 0.95
C THR A 30 -0.24 25.18 1.61
N ARG A 31 -0.07 25.72 2.83
CA ARG A 31 -1.12 26.50 3.51
C ARG A 31 -1.39 27.84 2.82
N GLU A 32 -0.38 28.49 2.28
CA GLU A 32 -0.55 29.69 1.45
C GLU A 32 -1.32 29.36 0.17
N THR A 33 -0.95 28.27 -0.51
CA THR A 33 -1.69 27.75 -1.67
C THR A 33 -3.15 27.44 -1.33
N LEU A 34 -3.41 26.83 -0.18
CA LEU A 34 -4.77 26.56 0.32
C LEU A 34 -5.56 27.85 0.57
N ARG A 35 -4.94 28.87 1.16
CA ARG A 35 -5.58 30.19 1.33
C ARG A 35 -5.87 30.87 0.00
N ALA A 36 -4.98 30.78 -0.98
CA ALA A 36 -5.20 31.28 -2.34
C ALA A 36 -6.36 30.53 -3.03
N LEU A 37 -6.56 29.26 -2.70
CA LEU A 37 -7.72 28.46 -3.07
C LEU A 37 -8.95 28.73 -2.20
N LYS A 38 -9.01 29.83 -1.44
CA LYS A 38 -10.14 30.17 -0.54
C LYS A 38 -10.53 29.02 0.40
N ALA A 39 -9.58 28.16 0.74
CA ALA A 39 -9.83 27.07 1.69
C ALA A 39 -9.99 27.64 3.08
N PHE A 40 -10.86 27.02 3.88
CA PHE A 40 -10.99 27.33 5.31
C PHE A 40 -10.57 26.12 6.14
N PHE A 41 -10.06 26.36 7.34
CA PHE A 41 -9.68 25.27 8.25
C PHE A 41 -10.91 24.81 9.03
N ASP A 42 -11.22 23.51 8.97
CA ASP A 42 -12.25 22.86 9.76
C ASP A 42 -11.61 22.26 11.03
N PRO A 43 -11.84 22.84 12.23
CA PRO A 43 -11.22 22.38 13.46
C PRO A 43 -11.76 21.02 13.92
N THR A 44 -12.97 20.63 13.53
CA THR A 44 -13.57 19.34 13.87
C THR A 44 -12.89 18.23 13.11
N ARG A 45 -12.61 18.44 11.82
CA ARG A 45 -11.90 17.48 10.97
C ARG A 45 -10.37 17.58 11.06
N LYS A 46 -9.87 18.68 11.63
CA LYS A 46 -8.44 19.06 11.66
C LYS A 46 -7.82 19.09 10.27
N SER A 47 -8.59 19.56 9.28
CA SER A 47 -8.18 19.62 7.87
C SER A 47 -8.56 20.96 7.23
N TRP A 48 -7.92 21.29 6.12
CA TRP A 48 -8.32 22.41 5.26
C TRP A 48 -9.36 21.94 4.27
N ARG A 49 -10.46 22.67 4.16
CA ARG A 49 -11.54 22.33 3.24
C ARG A 49 -11.53 23.24 2.03
N VAL A 50 -11.38 22.63 0.86
CA VAL A 50 -11.50 23.32 -0.43
C VAL A 50 -12.87 22.98 -1.01
N MET A 51 -13.64 23.99 -1.37
CA MET A 51 -14.94 23.82 -2.02
C MET A 51 -14.80 24.23 -3.49
N PRO A 52 -14.69 23.28 -4.44
CA PRO A 52 -14.51 23.54 -5.87
C PRO A 52 -15.46 24.61 -6.44
N ARG A 53 -16.72 24.61 -6.00
CA ARG A 53 -17.74 25.58 -6.40
C ARG A 53 -17.37 27.05 -6.13
N TYR A 54 -16.57 27.31 -5.10
CA TYR A 54 -16.14 28.67 -4.73
C TYR A 54 -14.80 29.08 -5.33
N THR A 55 -14.02 28.10 -5.78
CA THR A 55 -12.68 28.30 -6.35
C THR A 55 -12.68 28.29 -7.88
N ARG A 56 -13.80 27.87 -8.51
CA ARG A 56 -13.90 27.64 -9.97
C ARG A 56 -12.78 26.72 -10.49
N CYS A 57 -12.28 25.83 -9.64
CA CYS A 57 -11.28 24.82 -9.96
C CYS A 57 -11.93 23.44 -9.91
N THR A 58 -11.52 22.54 -10.79
CA THR A 58 -11.86 21.11 -10.66
C THR A 58 -11.13 20.49 -9.47
N LYS A 59 -11.46 19.24 -9.12
CA LYS A 59 -10.75 18.51 -8.06
C LYS A 59 -9.30 18.27 -8.48
N GLU A 60 -9.11 17.93 -9.74
CA GLU A 60 -7.84 17.68 -10.40
C GLU A 60 -6.96 18.94 -10.38
N ASP A 61 -7.53 20.13 -10.64
CA ASP A 61 -6.80 21.40 -10.57
C ASP A 61 -6.31 21.70 -9.14
N VAL A 62 -7.11 21.39 -8.12
CA VAL A 62 -6.73 21.59 -6.72
C VAL A 62 -5.56 20.67 -6.36
N ILE A 63 -5.64 19.39 -6.75
CA ILE A 63 -4.57 18.41 -6.54
C ILE A 63 -3.30 18.85 -7.27
N ALA A 64 -3.40 19.29 -8.53
CA ALA A 64 -2.26 19.75 -9.32
C ALA A 64 -1.58 20.98 -8.70
N LYS A 65 -2.37 21.97 -8.22
CA LYS A 65 -1.83 23.17 -7.57
C LYS A 65 -1.09 22.85 -6.27
N ILE A 66 -1.65 21.96 -5.45
CA ILE A 66 -0.99 21.51 -4.21
C ILE A 66 0.28 20.72 -4.55
N GLY A 67 0.22 19.80 -5.52
CA GLY A 67 1.38 19.04 -5.99
C GLY A 67 2.51 19.95 -6.50
N ALA A 68 2.18 20.97 -7.28
CA ALA A 68 3.14 21.97 -7.77
C ALA A 68 3.77 22.79 -6.63
N SER A 69 2.96 23.20 -5.64
CA SER A 69 3.45 23.90 -4.44
C SER A 69 4.45 23.05 -3.66
N LEU A 70 4.19 21.76 -3.50
CA LEU A 70 5.09 20.82 -2.83
C LEU A 70 6.37 20.59 -3.64
N ALA A 71 6.26 20.43 -4.97
CA ALA A 71 7.41 20.26 -5.85
C ALA A 71 8.35 21.47 -5.80
N ALA A 72 7.80 22.69 -5.75
CA ALA A 72 8.57 23.93 -5.68
C ALA A 72 9.28 24.15 -4.33
N ASP A 73 8.87 23.48 -3.26
CA ASP A 73 9.56 23.51 -1.96
C ASP A 73 10.52 22.34 -1.74
N ALA A 74 10.41 21.31 -2.58
CA ALA A 74 11.25 20.15 -2.50
C ALA A 74 12.68 20.45 -3.00
N PRO A 75 13.70 19.74 -2.50
CA PRO A 75 15.03 19.76 -3.11
C PRO A 75 14.96 19.37 -4.59
N GLU A 76 15.79 19.98 -5.44
CA GLU A 76 15.74 19.82 -6.91
C GLU A 76 15.66 18.36 -7.37
N ALA A 77 16.47 17.46 -6.80
CA ALA A 77 16.48 16.04 -7.16
C ALA A 77 15.38 15.20 -6.48
N TRP A 78 14.56 15.77 -5.59
CA TRP A 78 13.57 15.01 -4.82
C TRP A 78 12.37 14.54 -5.65
N PRO A 79 11.71 15.34 -6.51
CA PRO A 79 10.55 14.88 -7.26
C PRO A 79 10.83 13.61 -8.08
N GLU A 80 11.97 13.54 -8.77
CA GLU A 80 12.39 12.36 -9.53
C GLU A 80 12.64 11.15 -8.62
N LYS A 81 13.40 11.33 -7.53
CA LYS A 81 13.65 10.28 -6.53
C LYS A 81 12.37 9.82 -5.84
N ALA A 82 11.43 10.71 -5.59
CA ALA A 82 10.16 10.38 -4.97
C ALA A 82 9.34 9.45 -5.88
N VAL A 83 9.38 9.65 -7.21
CA VAL A 83 8.76 8.73 -8.17
C VAL A 83 9.43 7.35 -8.10
N GLU A 84 10.75 7.29 -8.07
CA GLU A 84 11.48 6.02 -7.92
C GLU A 84 11.13 5.32 -6.59
N PHE A 85 11.22 6.04 -5.48
CA PHE A 85 10.99 5.53 -4.14
C PHE A 85 9.51 5.24 -3.85
N SER A 86 8.57 5.86 -4.55
CA SER A 86 7.14 5.56 -4.39
C SER A 86 6.79 4.09 -4.66
N ARG A 87 7.65 3.39 -5.42
CA ARG A 87 7.59 1.95 -5.70
C ARG A 87 8.07 1.07 -4.53
N ILE A 88 8.67 1.66 -3.51
CA ILE A 88 9.00 0.98 -2.25
C ILE A 88 7.73 0.97 -1.40
N LYS A 89 6.97 -0.12 -1.50
CA LYS A 89 5.77 -0.37 -0.69
C LYS A 89 6.07 -1.45 0.35
N ALA A 90 5.47 -1.30 1.53
CA ALA A 90 5.51 -2.30 2.59
C ALA A 90 4.58 -3.47 2.23
N THR A 91 5.11 -4.69 2.29
CA THR A 91 4.39 -5.92 1.95
C THR A 91 3.51 -6.45 3.08
N THR A 92 3.75 -5.97 4.30
CA THR A 92 2.96 -6.26 5.49
C THR A 92 2.22 -5.03 6.00
N ARG A 93 1.11 -5.26 6.69
CA ARG A 93 0.30 -4.24 7.40
C ARG A 93 0.96 -3.74 8.69
N ARG A 94 2.16 -4.23 9.03
CA ARG A 94 2.92 -3.79 10.21
C ARG A 94 3.61 -2.44 10.01
N PHE A 95 3.90 -2.11 8.75
CA PHE A 95 4.58 -0.90 8.35
C PHE A 95 3.73 -0.13 7.36
N LEU A 96 3.78 1.20 7.42
CA LEU A 96 3.31 2.04 6.33
C LEU A 96 4.48 2.86 5.83
N LEU A 97 4.73 2.82 4.52
CA LEU A 97 5.71 3.66 3.85
C LEU A 97 5.04 4.30 2.64
N SER A 98 4.69 5.57 2.77
CA SER A 98 4.17 6.38 1.67
C SER A 98 5.19 7.45 1.32
N ILE A 99 5.61 7.48 0.05
CA ILE A 99 6.65 8.37 -0.46
C ILE A 99 6.09 9.06 -1.70
N ALA A 100 6.11 10.38 -1.70
CA ALA A 100 5.67 11.22 -2.80
C ALA A 100 6.30 12.61 -2.71
N VAL A 101 5.87 13.54 -3.57
CA VAL A 101 6.52 14.84 -3.75
C VAL A 101 6.63 15.66 -2.46
N GLY A 102 5.66 15.58 -1.54
CA GLY A 102 5.69 16.30 -0.27
C GLY A 102 6.64 15.71 0.79
N GLY A 103 7.18 14.51 0.54
CA GLY A 103 8.10 13.81 1.44
C GLY A 103 7.61 12.39 1.74
N MET A 104 7.76 11.98 3.00
CA MET A 104 7.44 10.61 3.43
C MET A 104 6.47 10.61 4.60
N ARG A 105 5.59 9.61 4.62
CA ARG A 105 4.80 9.23 5.78
C ARG A 105 5.17 7.80 6.15
N ILE A 106 5.60 7.65 7.40
CA ILE A 106 6.10 6.38 7.94
C ILE A 106 5.23 5.98 9.13
N GLU A 107 4.82 4.72 9.18
CA GLU A 107 4.28 4.07 10.39
C GLU A 107 5.14 2.86 10.72
N LEU A 108 5.44 2.71 12.02
CA LEU A 108 6.25 1.64 12.56
C LEU A 108 5.45 0.87 13.61
N PRO A 109 5.71 -0.43 13.80
CA PRO A 109 5.18 -1.14 14.95
C PRO A 109 5.75 -0.54 16.25
N ARG A 110 4.96 -0.58 17.31
CA ARG A 110 5.37 -0.10 18.64
C ARG A 110 6.62 -0.85 19.12
N GLY A 111 7.59 -0.13 19.68
CA GLY A 111 8.85 -0.67 20.15
C GLY A 111 9.91 -0.87 19.06
N HIS A 112 9.64 -0.43 17.82
CA HIS A 112 10.63 -0.46 16.75
C HIS A 112 11.82 0.45 17.09
N ARG A 113 13.05 0.03 16.75
CA ARG A 113 14.29 0.76 17.11
C ARG A 113 14.30 2.23 16.65
N HIS A 114 13.67 2.51 15.51
CA HIS A 114 13.60 3.85 14.91
C HIS A 114 12.48 4.74 15.47
N GLU A 115 11.60 4.20 16.32
CA GLU A 115 10.53 4.98 16.98
C GLU A 115 11.14 6.13 17.80
N TRP A 116 12.17 5.83 18.60
CA TRP A 116 12.86 6.85 19.40
C TRP A 116 13.51 7.94 18.54
N THR A 117 14.12 7.54 17.42
CA THR A 117 14.77 8.46 16.49
C THR A 117 13.77 9.42 15.84
N LEU A 118 12.63 8.90 15.39
CA LEU A 118 11.56 9.72 14.80
C LEU A 118 10.91 10.63 15.86
N ASP A 119 10.68 10.13 17.07
CA ASP A 119 10.15 10.94 18.17
C ASP A 119 11.12 12.05 18.59
N ALA A 120 12.43 11.81 18.58
CA ALA A 120 13.44 12.85 18.81
C ALA A 120 13.38 13.95 17.72
N MET A 121 13.32 13.56 16.44
CA MET A 121 13.17 14.51 15.33
C MET A 121 11.86 15.30 15.41
N ALA A 122 10.78 14.68 15.91
CA ALA A 122 9.51 15.36 16.12
C ALA A 122 9.57 16.37 17.27
N LYS A 123 10.27 16.05 18.37
CA LYS A 123 10.52 16.98 19.50
C LYS A 123 11.34 18.19 19.05
N GLU A 124 12.30 17.99 18.16
CA GLU A 124 13.09 19.05 17.52
C GLU A 124 12.30 19.87 16.49
N LYS A 125 11.02 19.53 16.25
CA LYS A 125 10.14 20.16 15.23
C LYS A 125 10.67 20.02 13.80
N ALA A 126 11.57 19.07 13.54
CA ALA A 126 12.08 18.77 12.21
C ALA A 126 11.05 17.98 11.37
N ILE A 127 10.26 17.14 12.04
CA ILE A 127 9.17 16.34 11.47
C ILE A 127 7.91 16.49 12.32
N GLU A 128 6.76 16.02 11.84
CA GLU A 128 5.50 16.05 12.58
C GLU A 128 4.98 14.64 12.85
N LYS A 129 4.41 14.42 14.04
CA LYS A 129 3.71 13.18 14.38
C LYS A 129 2.20 13.38 14.20
N ASP A 130 1.59 12.54 13.37
CA ASP A 130 0.16 12.51 13.10
C ASP A 130 -0.41 11.16 13.52
N GLY A 131 -0.97 11.11 14.73
CA GLY A 131 -1.40 9.85 15.34
C GLY A 131 -0.23 8.89 15.54
N VAL A 132 -0.24 7.77 14.80
CA VAL A 132 0.81 6.74 14.80
C VAL A 132 1.83 6.92 13.67
N SER A 133 1.62 7.89 12.78
CA SER A 133 2.50 8.14 11.64
C SER A 133 3.44 9.32 11.91
N TRP A 134 4.64 9.27 11.31
CA TRP A 134 5.57 10.39 11.26
C TRP A 134 5.62 10.94 9.83
N LEU A 135 5.45 12.26 9.71
CA LEU A 135 5.46 13.03 8.46
C LEU A 135 6.82 13.71 8.31
N ILE A 136 7.63 13.23 7.37
CA ILE A 136 8.97 13.71 7.09
C ILE A 136 8.95 14.59 5.83
N PRO A 137 9.32 15.89 5.89
CA PRO A 137 9.33 16.75 4.73
C PRO A 137 10.39 16.34 3.71
N ALA A 138 10.12 16.60 2.43
CA ALA A 138 11.01 16.33 1.29
C ALA A 138 12.49 16.70 1.54
N ARG A 139 12.75 17.85 2.17
CA ARG A 139 14.11 18.35 2.48
C ARG A 139 14.93 17.44 3.40
N LEU A 140 14.29 16.59 4.20
CA LEU A 140 14.96 15.66 5.11
C LEU A 140 15.02 14.24 4.56
N CYS A 141 14.24 13.93 3.52
CA CYS A 141 14.08 12.59 2.98
C CYS A 141 15.37 11.96 2.44
N GLN A 142 16.33 12.77 2.01
CA GLN A 142 17.62 12.30 1.47
C GLN A 142 18.74 12.29 2.52
N THR A 143 18.46 12.65 3.76
CA THR A 143 19.47 12.59 4.82
C THR A 143 19.85 11.13 5.10
N GLN A 144 21.11 10.88 5.44
CA GLN A 144 21.60 9.53 5.76
C GLN A 144 20.75 8.88 6.86
N LYS A 145 20.31 9.67 7.84
CA LYS A 145 19.45 9.25 8.95
C LYS A 145 18.09 8.74 8.48
N VAL A 146 17.43 9.43 7.54
CA VAL A 146 16.13 8.98 7.00
C VAL A 146 16.31 7.79 6.06
N MET A 147 17.35 7.80 5.24
CA MET A 147 17.65 6.68 4.33
C MET A 147 18.00 5.39 5.07
N SER A 148 18.65 5.46 6.24
CA SER A 148 18.88 4.27 7.07
C SER A 148 17.58 3.73 7.66
N ILE A 149 16.66 4.60 8.08
CA ILE A 149 15.33 4.20 8.56
C ILE A 149 14.57 3.44 7.48
N ILE A 150 14.53 3.95 6.24
CA ILE A 150 13.83 3.29 5.12
C ILE A 150 14.44 1.93 4.82
N ARG A 151 15.76 1.84 4.74
CA ARG A 151 16.47 0.58 4.47
C ARG A 151 16.09 -0.48 5.50
N ASP A 152 16.09 -0.09 6.76
CA ASP A 152 15.77 -0.97 7.87
C ASP A 152 14.30 -1.40 7.86
N ILE A 153 13.36 -0.49 7.56
CA ILE A 153 11.94 -0.82 7.38
C ILE A 153 11.77 -1.86 6.27
N VAL A 154 12.43 -1.68 5.13
CA VAL A 154 12.32 -2.61 3.99
C VAL A 154 12.84 -4.00 4.36
N GLU A 155 13.94 -4.06 5.10
CA GLU A 155 14.53 -5.31 5.55
C GLU A 155 13.69 -5.99 6.65
N ASP A 156 13.16 -5.23 7.59
CA ASP A 156 12.33 -5.76 8.67
C ASP A 156 10.93 -6.18 8.15
N ASP A 157 10.38 -5.47 7.15
CA ASP A 157 9.17 -5.87 6.42
C ASP A 157 9.39 -7.17 5.62
N ARG A 158 10.54 -7.33 4.95
CA ARG A 158 10.92 -8.59 4.29
C ARG A 158 10.95 -9.74 5.30
N LYS A 159 11.64 -9.58 6.43
CA LYS A 159 11.70 -10.60 7.49
C LYS A 159 10.32 -10.90 8.07
N ALA A 160 9.48 -9.89 8.27
CA ALA A 160 8.13 -10.08 8.78
C ALA A 160 7.27 -10.91 7.81
N LEU A 161 7.39 -10.67 6.50
CA LEU A 161 6.71 -11.47 5.47
C LEU A 161 7.23 -12.91 5.46
N GLU A 162 8.55 -13.10 5.54
CA GLU A 162 9.18 -14.43 5.59
C GLU A 162 8.70 -15.22 6.80
N GLN A 163 8.58 -14.59 7.96
CA GLN A 163 8.02 -15.23 9.15
C GLN A 163 6.54 -15.57 9.01
N ALA A 164 5.75 -14.67 8.39
CA ALA A 164 4.31 -14.86 8.19
C ALA A 164 3.99 -16.05 7.27
N PHE A 165 4.82 -16.34 6.27
CA PHE A 165 4.56 -17.42 5.30
C PHE A 165 5.52 -18.60 5.39
N GLY A 166 6.63 -18.49 6.11
CA GLY A 166 7.69 -19.51 6.08
C GLY A 166 7.21 -20.91 6.45
N TYR A 167 6.25 -21.03 7.37
CA TYR A 167 5.66 -22.33 7.76
C TYR A 167 4.73 -22.94 6.69
N LEU A 168 4.33 -22.17 5.69
CA LEU A 168 3.50 -22.61 4.55
C LEU A 168 4.36 -23.15 3.39
N ASP A 169 5.68 -23.09 3.51
CA ASP A 169 6.57 -23.65 2.48
C ASP A 169 6.34 -25.15 2.31
N GLY A 170 6.32 -25.59 1.05
CA GLY A 170 5.97 -26.96 0.66
C GLY A 170 4.51 -27.36 0.89
N PHE A 171 3.61 -26.45 1.28
CA PHE A 171 2.18 -26.77 1.35
C PHE A 171 1.44 -26.43 0.06
N VAL A 172 0.47 -27.28 -0.25
CA VAL A 172 -0.43 -27.17 -1.39
C VAL A 172 -1.87 -27.21 -0.90
N MET A 173 -2.70 -26.33 -1.45
CA MET A 173 -4.14 -26.33 -1.30
C MET A 173 -4.80 -26.80 -2.60
N LYS A 174 -5.82 -27.65 -2.50
CA LYS A 174 -6.65 -28.06 -3.64
C LYS A 174 -8.12 -27.88 -3.28
N GLY A 175 -8.89 -27.28 -4.18
CA GLY A 175 -10.32 -27.14 -4.00
C GLY A 175 -10.99 -26.44 -5.18
N PRO A 176 -12.33 -26.29 -5.11
CA PRO A 176 -13.11 -25.65 -6.15
C PRO A 176 -13.10 -24.12 -6.03
N LEU A 177 -13.14 -23.47 -7.19
CA LEU A 177 -13.30 -22.03 -7.36
C LEU A 177 -14.68 -21.72 -7.99
N ASN A 178 -15.37 -20.73 -7.41
CA ASN A 178 -16.61 -20.17 -7.95
C ASN A 178 -16.24 -18.93 -8.77
N LEU A 179 -16.04 -19.10 -10.07
CA LEU A 179 -15.57 -18.05 -10.98
C LEU A 179 -16.42 -18.00 -12.24
N ALA A 180 -16.67 -16.79 -12.73
CA ALA A 180 -17.09 -16.58 -14.11
C ALA A 180 -15.89 -16.66 -15.07
N ASP A 181 -16.14 -16.85 -16.37
CA ASP A 181 -15.10 -16.99 -17.38
C ASP A 181 -14.18 -15.78 -17.48
N GLU A 182 -14.75 -14.58 -17.35
CA GLU A 182 -13.98 -13.33 -17.37
C GLU A 182 -13.03 -13.26 -16.18
N GLU A 183 -13.42 -13.80 -15.03
CA GLU A 183 -12.61 -13.81 -13.82
C GLU A 183 -11.42 -14.79 -13.94
N ILE A 184 -11.57 -15.92 -14.65
CA ILE A 184 -10.48 -16.90 -14.85
C ILE A 184 -9.29 -16.23 -15.55
N ALA A 185 -9.55 -15.54 -16.67
CA ALA A 185 -8.53 -14.82 -17.43
C ALA A 185 -7.96 -13.62 -16.64
N GLU A 186 -8.82 -12.92 -15.88
CA GLU A 186 -8.41 -11.79 -15.05
C GLU A 186 -7.45 -12.19 -13.92
N PHE A 187 -7.71 -13.32 -13.26
CA PHE A 187 -6.82 -13.86 -12.24
C PHE A 187 -5.60 -14.55 -12.83
N GLY A 188 -5.63 -14.90 -14.12
CA GLY A 188 -4.53 -15.55 -14.83
C GLY A 188 -4.42 -17.04 -14.55
N LEU A 189 -5.54 -17.70 -14.24
CA LEU A 189 -5.62 -19.13 -13.94
C LEU A 189 -5.44 -20.03 -15.17
N ASP A 190 -5.68 -19.47 -16.36
CA ASP A 190 -5.58 -20.12 -17.67
C ASP A 190 -4.21 -19.95 -18.34
N ARG A 191 -3.28 -19.22 -17.70
CA ARG A 191 -1.93 -18.94 -18.24
C ARG A 191 -0.96 -20.12 -18.20
N GLY A 192 -1.47 -21.32 -17.89
CA GLY A 192 -0.73 -22.56 -17.79
C GLY A 192 -0.18 -22.85 -16.40
N ASP A 193 0.41 -24.04 -16.29
CA ASP A 193 1.04 -24.53 -15.06
C ASP A 193 2.19 -23.61 -14.65
N ASN A 194 2.35 -23.43 -13.35
CA ASN A 194 3.31 -22.55 -12.69
C ASN A 194 3.05 -21.04 -12.83
N SER A 195 1.87 -20.63 -13.33
CA SER A 195 1.44 -19.22 -13.25
C SER A 195 1.29 -18.75 -11.80
N VAL A 196 1.47 -17.45 -11.56
CA VAL A 196 1.35 -16.83 -10.24
C VAL A 196 0.04 -16.08 -10.13
N ILE A 197 -0.71 -16.38 -9.08
CA ILE A 197 -1.91 -15.65 -8.68
C ILE A 197 -1.73 -15.08 -7.27
N PHE A 198 -2.61 -14.16 -6.88
CA PHE A 198 -2.66 -13.63 -5.52
C PHE A 198 -3.97 -14.02 -4.86
N ALA A 199 -3.92 -14.39 -3.58
CA ALA A 199 -5.08 -14.67 -2.75
C ALA A 199 -5.17 -13.72 -1.57
N GLU A 200 -6.37 -13.24 -1.25
CA GLU A 200 -6.60 -12.46 -0.05
C GLU A 200 -6.51 -13.35 1.21
N PRO A 201 -6.17 -12.80 2.39
CA PRO A 201 -6.29 -13.51 3.66
C PRO A 201 -7.67 -14.13 3.88
N SER A 202 -8.73 -13.47 3.39
CA SER A 202 -10.11 -13.95 3.47
C SER A 202 -10.33 -15.27 2.71
N PHE A 203 -9.70 -15.42 1.55
CA PHE A 203 -9.73 -16.63 0.75
C PHE A 203 -8.97 -17.76 1.46
N VAL A 204 -7.73 -17.49 1.86
CA VAL A 204 -6.86 -18.48 2.51
C VAL A 204 -7.49 -19.01 3.79
N LYS A 205 -8.08 -18.13 4.61
CA LYS A 205 -8.76 -18.50 5.84
C LYS A 205 -10.00 -19.38 5.60
N LYS A 206 -10.74 -19.13 4.52
CA LYS A 206 -11.91 -19.93 4.14
C LYS A 206 -11.52 -21.29 3.56
N ALA A 207 -10.43 -21.33 2.80
CA ALA A 207 -9.88 -22.57 2.25
C ALA A 207 -9.26 -23.47 3.34
N ASP A 208 -8.55 -22.87 4.31
CA ASP A 208 -7.98 -23.58 5.47
C ASP A 208 -8.08 -22.73 6.74
N GLY A 209 -9.04 -23.10 7.60
CA GLY A 209 -9.30 -22.43 8.87
C GLY A 209 -8.14 -22.52 9.87
N SER A 210 -7.18 -23.43 9.70
CA SER A 210 -6.02 -23.55 10.58
C SER A 210 -4.95 -22.49 10.33
N ILE A 211 -4.97 -21.83 9.16
CA ILE A 211 -4.00 -20.78 8.83
C ILE A 211 -4.35 -19.51 9.65
N PRO A 212 -3.40 -18.96 10.44
CA PRO A 212 -3.57 -17.69 11.14
C PRO A 212 -3.84 -16.53 10.19
N ASN A 213 -4.51 -15.49 10.70
CA ASN A 213 -4.69 -14.24 9.97
C ASN A 213 -3.43 -13.39 10.10
N GLU A 214 -2.48 -13.58 9.18
CA GLU A 214 -1.22 -12.86 9.17
C GLU A 214 -1.42 -11.39 8.76
N PRO A 215 -0.55 -10.46 9.22
CA PRO A 215 -0.64 -9.05 8.89
C PRO A 215 -0.10 -8.77 7.46
N VAL A 216 -0.59 -9.50 6.46
CA VAL A 216 -0.23 -9.37 5.05
C VAL A 216 -1.44 -8.91 4.25
N ASP A 217 -1.21 -8.30 3.10
CA ASP A 217 -2.30 -7.89 2.20
C ASP A 217 -2.77 -9.04 1.30
N VAL A 218 -1.83 -9.86 0.83
CA VAL A 218 -2.08 -10.96 -0.11
C VAL A 218 -1.05 -12.08 0.06
N TYR A 219 -1.44 -13.28 -0.34
CA TYR A 219 -0.60 -14.46 -0.45
C TYR A 219 -0.31 -14.71 -1.93
N PRO A 220 0.96 -14.64 -2.38
CA PRO A 220 1.33 -15.09 -3.72
C PRO A 220 1.28 -16.62 -3.76
N MET A 221 0.61 -17.15 -4.78
CA MET A 221 0.43 -18.59 -4.95
C MET A 221 0.76 -19.02 -6.37
N ARG A 222 1.38 -20.19 -6.50
CA ARG A 222 1.65 -20.82 -7.78
C ARG A 222 0.54 -21.80 -8.13
N VAL A 223 0.02 -21.70 -9.35
CA VAL A 223 -0.95 -22.66 -9.91
C VAL A 223 -0.19 -23.90 -10.36
N PHE A 224 -0.55 -25.06 -9.82
CA PHE A 224 0.04 -26.35 -10.20
C PHE A 224 -0.81 -27.14 -11.19
N ASP A 225 -2.13 -27.02 -11.08
CA ASP A 225 -3.10 -27.68 -11.93
C ASP A 225 -4.37 -26.84 -11.89
N PHE A 226 -4.95 -26.57 -13.04
CA PHE A 226 -6.24 -25.90 -13.16
C PHE A 226 -7.11 -26.70 -14.13
N ARG A 227 -8.22 -27.22 -13.61
CA ARG A 227 -9.18 -28.01 -14.39
C ARG A 227 -10.50 -27.29 -14.43
N ARG A 228 -11.02 -27.15 -15.63
CA ARG A 228 -12.32 -26.56 -15.90
C ARG A 228 -13.22 -27.61 -16.55
N SER A 229 -14.41 -27.79 -16.00
CA SER A 229 -15.52 -28.51 -16.62
C SER A 229 -16.69 -27.54 -16.85
N GLU A 230 -17.78 -28.03 -17.44
CA GLU A 230 -18.99 -27.24 -17.66
C GLU A 230 -19.64 -26.77 -16.34
N THR A 231 -19.39 -27.47 -15.23
CA THR A 231 -20.06 -27.24 -13.95
C THR A 231 -19.12 -26.88 -12.80
N GLU A 232 -17.80 -27.08 -12.96
CA GLU A 232 -16.85 -26.91 -11.86
C GLU A 232 -15.48 -26.40 -12.35
N CYS A 233 -14.87 -25.53 -11.57
CA CYS A 233 -13.47 -25.13 -11.71
C CYS A 233 -12.70 -25.62 -10.49
N THR A 234 -11.74 -26.52 -10.67
CA THR A 234 -10.89 -27.02 -9.58
C THR A 234 -9.45 -26.56 -9.79
N VAL A 235 -8.81 -26.08 -8.73
CA VAL A 235 -7.42 -25.62 -8.77
C VAL A 235 -6.57 -26.31 -7.71
N LYS A 236 -5.29 -26.46 -8.02
CA LYS A 236 -4.23 -26.83 -7.08
C LYS A 236 -3.25 -25.66 -6.97
N LEU A 237 -3.09 -25.11 -5.78
CA LEU A 237 -2.29 -23.93 -5.49
C LEU A 237 -1.19 -24.24 -4.47
N SER A 238 0.02 -23.74 -4.66
CA SER A 238 1.06 -23.75 -3.63
C SER A 238 1.43 -22.36 -3.19
N PHE A 239 1.81 -22.23 -1.92
CA PHE A 239 2.31 -20.97 -1.40
C PHE A 239 3.70 -20.68 -2.00
N ILE A 240 3.90 -19.43 -2.40
CA ILE A 240 5.25 -18.92 -2.69
C ILE A 240 5.74 -18.23 -1.42
N CYS A 241 6.90 -18.65 -0.92
CA CYS A 241 7.48 -18.18 0.34
C CYS A 241 8.83 -17.48 0.12
N GLY A 242 9.40 -16.91 1.18
CA GLY A 242 10.75 -16.34 1.15
C GLY A 242 10.87 -15.04 0.35
N VAL A 243 12.07 -14.82 -0.18
CA VAL A 243 12.44 -13.63 -0.96
C VAL A 243 11.59 -13.47 -2.23
N ASP A 244 11.17 -14.57 -2.84
CA ASP A 244 10.37 -14.53 -4.06
C ASP A 244 8.94 -14.05 -3.79
N ALA A 245 8.35 -14.46 -2.66
CA ALA A 245 7.08 -13.94 -2.19
C ALA A 245 7.14 -12.42 -2.00
N TRP A 246 8.19 -11.96 -1.31
CA TRP A 246 8.41 -10.54 -1.07
C TRP A 246 8.53 -9.73 -2.38
N LYS A 247 9.32 -10.21 -3.35
CA LYS A 247 9.44 -9.57 -4.67
C LYS A 247 8.09 -9.48 -5.38
N LEU A 248 7.29 -10.54 -5.37
CA LEU A 248 5.98 -10.59 -6.04
C LEU A 248 4.98 -9.62 -5.41
N VAL A 249 4.84 -9.66 -4.08
CA VAL A 249 3.92 -8.76 -3.35
C VAL A 249 4.33 -7.31 -3.54
N ARG A 250 5.62 -6.99 -3.45
CA ARG A 250 6.12 -5.63 -3.66
C ARG A 250 5.87 -5.13 -5.08
N ARG A 251 6.12 -5.96 -6.11
CA ARG A 251 5.83 -5.60 -7.52
C ARG A 251 4.34 -5.31 -7.71
N ARG A 252 3.48 -6.14 -7.10
CA ARG A 252 2.03 -5.97 -7.12
C ARG A 252 1.59 -4.65 -6.50
N GLN A 253 2.07 -4.36 -5.28
CA GLN A 253 1.73 -3.11 -4.58
C GLN A 253 2.28 -1.86 -5.29
N ALA A 254 3.38 -1.99 -6.03
CA ALA A 254 3.95 -0.93 -6.84
C ALA A 254 3.19 -0.65 -8.14
N GLY A 255 2.17 -1.44 -8.51
CA GLY A 255 1.35 -1.16 -9.69
C GLY A 255 2.01 -1.52 -11.03
N LEU A 256 2.95 -2.48 -11.06
CA LEU A 256 3.71 -2.78 -12.28
C LEU A 256 2.88 -3.54 -13.34
N PRO A 257 3.07 -3.27 -14.65
CA PRO A 257 2.17 -3.71 -15.74
C PRO A 257 1.90 -5.22 -15.84
N ASP A 258 2.83 -6.07 -15.37
CA ASP A 258 2.75 -7.53 -15.53
C ASP A 258 2.11 -8.26 -14.34
N SER A 259 1.74 -7.56 -13.26
CA SER A 259 1.08 -8.20 -12.11
C SER A 259 -0.43 -8.22 -12.30
N SER A 260 -1.08 -9.38 -12.22
CA SER A 260 -2.54 -9.42 -12.08
C SER A 260 -2.91 -8.66 -10.81
N PHE A 261 -3.63 -7.55 -10.96
CA PHE A 261 -3.90 -6.66 -9.84
C PHE A 261 -5.04 -7.12 -8.96
N ARG A 262 -5.70 -8.23 -9.30
CA ARG A 262 -6.79 -8.77 -8.49
C ARG A 262 -6.30 -9.99 -7.73
N ALA A 263 -6.67 -10.04 -6.46
CA ALA A 263 -6.49 -11.22 -5.65
C ALA A 263 -7.82 -11.96 -5.57
N ILE A 264 -7.79 -13.29 -5.60
CA ILE A 264 -8.98 -14.09 -5.33
C ILE A 264 -9.38 -13.90 -3.86
N GLY A 265 -10.66 -13.65 -3.63
CA GLY A 265 -11.22 -13.39 -2.30
C GLY A 265 -12.12 -14.54 -1.84
N SER A 266 -12.63 -14.42 -0.62
CA SER A 266 -13.53 -15.43 -0.02
C SER A 266 -14.77 -15.79 -0.87
N ARG A 267 -15.25 -14.88 -1.74
CA ARG A 267 -16.38 -15.13 -2.65
C ARG A 267 -16.07 -16.19 -3.71
N GLN A 268 -14.81 -16.25 -4.17
CA GLN A 268 -14.34 -17.25 -5.14
C GLN A 268 -14.10 -18.62 -4.54
N CYS A 269 -14.04 -18.74 -3.21
CA CYS A 269 -13.71 -20.00 -2.54
C CYS A 269 -14.95 -20.89 -2.43
N GLY A 270 -14.97 -22.00 -3.19
CA GLY A 270 -15.99 -23.05 -3.07
C GLY A 270 -15.81 -23.91 -1.81
N LEU A 271 -16.67 -24.90 -1.60
CA LEU A 271 -16.59 -25.83 -0.46
C LEU A 271 -15.70 -27.03 -0.78
N GLY A 272 -15.06 -27.63 0.23
CA GLY A 272 -14.28 -28.87 0.06
C GLY A 272 -12.79 -28.69 -0.23
N TRP A 273 -12.19 -27.61 0.28
CA TRP A 273 -10.74 -27.41 0.20
C TRP A 273 -9.98 -28.39 1.08
N SER A 274 -8.80 -28.81 0.60
CA SER A 274 -7.88 -29.66 1.36
C SER A 274 -6.45 -29.17 1.23
N ARG A 275 -5.68 -29.28 2.32
CA ARG A 275 -4.26 -28.95 2.37
C ARG A 275 -3.42 -30.22 2.49
N ARG A 276 -2.35 -30.32 1.70
CA ARG A 276 -1.34 -31.40 1.76
C ARG A 276 0.06 -30.81 1.67
N ARG A 277 1.09 -31.54 2.13
CA ARG A 277 2.47 -31.22 1.75
C ARG A 277 2.73 -31.73 0.34
N SER A 278 3.42 -30.94 -0.48
CA SER A 278 3.88 -31.31 -1.83
C SER A 278 4.98 -32.35 -1.76
#